data_AF-A0A967EKN9-F1
#
_entry.id   AF-A0A967EKN9-F1
#
_cell.length_a   1.000
_cell.length_b   1.000
_cell.length_c   1.000
_cell.angle_alpha   90.00
_cell.angle_beta   90.00
_cell.angle_gamma   90.00
#
_symmetry.space_group_name_H-M   'P 1'
#
loop_
_entity.id
_entity.type
_entity.pdbx_description
1 polymer ?
#
loop_
_entity_poly.entity_id
_entity_poly.type
_entity_poly.pdbx_seq_one_letter_code
_entity_poly.pdbx_strand_id
1 'polypeptide(L)'
;MKKTILFLWFILVLFSSLSAQDEPDSTVSLEVCLLKTNYGDMQFRFFDDAAPLTTAKFKNLVKEGFYDSLTFYRVVKDHVIQA
;
A
#
# COMPACT_ATOMS: atom_id res chain seq x y z
N MET A 1 31.37 -9.69 45.01
CA MET A 1 31.54 -8.40 44.31
C MET A 1 32.05 -8.55 42.87
N LYS A 2 33.01 -9.43 42.56
CA LYS A 2 33.49 -9.65 41.17
C LYS A 2 32.45 -10.27 40.23
N LYS A 3 31.59 -11.17 40.75
CA LYS A 3 30.54 -11.87 39.97
C LYS A 3 29.35 -10.98 39.58
N THR A 4 29.00 -10.00 40.42
CA THR A 4 27.94 -9.01 40.12
C THR A 4 28.37 -8.01 39.06
N ILE A 5 29.65 -7.65 39.01
CA ILE A 5 30.23 -6.80 37.94
C ILE A 5 30.26 -7.56 36.60
N LEU A 6 30.60 -8.85 36.62
CA LEU A 6 30.56 -9.70 35.42
C LEU A 6 29.14 -9.85 34.86
N PHE A 7 28.14 -9.98 35.74
CA PHE A 7 26.73 -10.09 35.37
C PHE A 7 26.20 -8.77 34.77
N LEU A 8 26.64 -7.62 35.29
CA LEU A 8 26.27 -6.31 34.77
C LEU A 8 26.89 -6.03 33.40
N TRP A 9 28.13 -6.49 33.18
CA TRP A 9 28.79 -6.43 31.86
C TRP A 9 28.12 -7.35 30.84
N PHE A 10 27.66 -8.52 31.27
CA PHE A 10 26.91 -9.45 30.42
C PHE A 10 25.55 -8.87 30.00
N ILE A 11 24.86 -8.17 30.90
CA ILE A 11 23.61 -7.45 30.57
C ILE A 11 23.88 -6.28 29.62
N LEU A 12 24.99 -5.56 29.78
CA LEU A 12 25.39 -4.47 28.88
C LEU A 12 25.68 -4.99 27.46
N VAL A 13 26.37 -6.13 27.33
CA VAL A 13 26.69 -6.77 26.04
C VAL A 13 25.46 -7.38 25.38
N LEU A 14 24.49 -7.89 26.15
CA LEU A 14 23.20 -8.35 25.63
C LEU A 14 22.34 -7.20 25.08
N PHE A 15 22.48 -5.99 25.64
CA PHE A 15 21.77 -4.80 25.17
C PHE A 15 22.31 -4.29 23.82
N SER A 16 23.62 -4.43 23.58
CA SER A 16 24.28 -4.06 22.32
C SER A 16 23.85 -4.93 21.12
N SER A 17 23.32 -6.12 21.38
CA SER A 17 22.89 -7.06 20.34
C SER A 17 21.41 -6.90 19.94
N LEU A 18 20.67 -5.97 20.55
CA LEU A 18 19.28 -5.68 20.17
C LEU A 18 19.18 -4.68 19.00
N SER A 19 20.30 -4.14 18.52
CA SER A 19 20.35 -3.10 17.48
C SER A 19 20.52 -3.63 16.05
N ALA A 20 19.98 -4.80 15.72
CA ALA A 20 20.12 -5.37 14.38
C ALA A 20 18.89 -6.19 13.96
N GLN A 21 17.75 -5.53 13.87
CA GLN A 21 16.64 -5.96 13.03
C GLN A 21 15.90 -4.71 12.55
N ASP A 22 16.37 -4.14 11.45
CA ASP A 22 15.53 -3.38 10.54
C ASP A 22 15.93 -3.79 9.11
N GLU A 23 15.34 -4.89 8.66
CA GLU A 23 15.21 -5.21 7.25
C GLU A 23 13.74 -5.57 6.99
N PRO A 24 12.83 -4.59 6.82
CA PRO A 24 11.64 -4.87 6.05
C PRO A 24 12.05 -4.86 4.57
N ASP A 25 12.48 -6.03 4.07
CA ASP A 25 12.57 -6.31 2.64
C ASP A 25 11.22 -5.98 2.00
N SER A 26 11.16 -4.78 1.43
CA SER A 26 9.92 -4.13 1.04
C SER A 26 9.56 -4.65 -0.33
N THR A 27 8.98 -5.85 -0.38
CA THR A 27 8.05 -6.17 -1.46
C THR A 27 6.82 -5.30 -1.23
N VAL A 28 6.93 -4.02 -1.62
CA VAL A 28 5.81 -3.08 -1.67
C VAL A 28 4.85 -3.67 -2.70
N SER A 29 3.86 -4.43 -2.22
CA SER A 29 2.76 -4.89 -3.02
C SER A 29 2.03 -3.64 -3.49
N LEU A 30 2.29 -3.23 -4.73
CA LEU A 30 1.64 -2.08 -5.33
C LEU A 30 0.14 -2.36 -5.33
N GLU A 31 -0.60 -1.61 -4.54
CA GLU A 31 -2.06 -1.69 -4.52
C GLU A 31 -2.57 -1.28 -5.90
N VAL A 32 -3.25 -2.21 -6.57
CA VAL A 32 -3.83 -2.01 -7.90
C VAL A 32 -5.34 -2.21 -7.85
N CYS A 33 -6.05 -1.45 -8.68
CA CYS A 33 -7.48 -1.62 -8.90
C CYS A 33 -7.71 -2.33 -10.23
N LEU A 34 -8.50 -3.41 -10.19
CA LEU A 34 -8.95 -4.15 -11.36
C LEU A 34 -10.37 -3.69 -11.72
N LEU A 35 -10.54 -3.07 -12.89
CA LEU A 35 -11.83 -2.69 -13.42
C LEU A 35 -12.23 -3.68 -14.52
N LYS A 36 -13.29 -4.45 -14.27
CA LYS A 36 -13.82 -5.44 -15.20
C LYS A 36 -14.83 -4.78 -16.12
N THR A 37 -14.65 -4.91 -17.43
CA THR A 37 -15.60 -4.44 -18.44
C THR A 37 -16.05 -5.59 -19.33
N ASN A 38 -17.09 -5.37 -20.12
CA ASN A 38 -17.53 -6.30 -21.15
C ASN A 38 -16.53 -6.44 -22.32
N TYR A 39 -15.52 -5.59 -22.40
CA TYR A 39 -14.45 -5.63 -23.42
C TYR A 39 -13.11 -6.16 -22.88
N GLY A 40 -13.07 -6.52 -21.60
CA GLY A 40 -11.87 -7.00 -20.92
C GLY A 40 -11.56 -6.25 -19.63
N ASP A 41 -10.43 -6.60 -19.03
CA ASP A 41 -10.02 -6.10 -17.73
C ASP A 41 -8.97 -4.99 -17.87
N MET A 42 -9.13 -3.93 -17.09
CA MET A 42 -8.17 -2.83 -16.98
C MET A 42 -7.59 -2.79 -15.57
N GLN A 43 -6.30 -2.49 -15.45
CA GLN A 43 -5.60 -2.38 -14.17
C GLN A 43 -5.02 -0.98 -13.99
N PHE A 44 -5.20 -0.40 -12.81
CA PHE A 44 -4.74 0.93 -12.48
C PHE A 44 -3.92 0.91 -11.18
N ARG A 45 -2.78 1.62 -11.18
CA ARG A 45 -2.06 1.93 -9.94
C ARG A 45 -2.56 3.24 -9.35
N PHE A 46 -2.47 3.36 -8.03
CA PHE A 46 -2.74 4.62 -7.35
C PHE A 46 -1.46 5.46 -7.19
N PHE A 47 -1.66 6.77 -7.13
CA PHE A 47 -0.63 7.75 -6.78
C PHE A 47 -1.01 8.41 -5.46
N ASP A 48 -0.96 7.63 -4.39
CA ASP A 48 -1.41 8.05 -3.05
C ASP A 48 -0.63 9.27 -2.53
N ASP A 49 0.66 9.38 -2.86
CA ASP A 49 1.50 10.52 -2.46
C ASP A 49 1.08 11.83 -3.15
N ALA A 50 0.59 11.74 -4.40
CA ALA A 50 0.22 12.92 -5.19
C ALA A 50 -1.19 13.41 -4.88
N ALA A 51 -2.13 12.51 -4.56
CA ALA A 51 -3.54 12.84 -4.35
C ALA A 51 -4.20 11.99 -3.24
N PRO A 52 -3.73 12.10 -1.99
CA PRO A 52 -4.07 11.15 -0.91
C PRO A 52 -5.56 11.12 -0.57
N LEU A 53 -6.23 12.28 -0.57
CA LEU A 53 -7.66 12.36 -0.25
C LEU A 53 -8.52 11.74 -1.36
N THR A 54 -8.14 11.98 -2.61
CA THR A 54 -8.86 11.49 -3.79
C THR A 54 -8.73 9.99 -3.91
N THR A 55 -7.50 9.45 -3.78
CA THR A 55 -7.28 8.01 -3.85
C THR A 55 -7.95 7.29 -2.70
N ALA A 56 -7.91 7.82 -1.47
CA ALA A 56 -8.62 7.25 -0.33
C ALA A 56 -10.14 7.19 -0.56
N LYS A 57 -10.76 8.28 -1.03
CA LYS A 57 -12.19 8.31 -1.35
C LYS A 57 -12.55 7.34 -2.47
N PHE A 58 -11.74 7.28 -3.53
CA PHE A 58 -11.95 6.35 -4.63
C PHE A 58 -11.90 4.89 -4.16
N LYS A 59 -10.86 4.53 -3.39
CA LYS A 59 -10.71 3.18 -2.81
C LYS A 59 -11.92 2.79 -1.95
N ASN A 60 -12.46 3.73 -1.17
CA ASN A 60 -13.66 3.47 -0.36
C ASN A 60 -14.89 3.20 -1.23
N LEU A 61 -15.15 4.02 -2.26
CA LEU A 61 -16.27 3.82 -3.19
C LEU A 61 -16.16 2.48 -3.95
N VAL A 62 -14.95 2.07 -4.32
CA VAL A 62 -14.71 0.74 -4.92
C VAL A 62 -15.08 -0.37 -3.95
N LYS A 63 -14.65 -0.28 -2.68
CA LYS A 63 -14.97 -1.29 -1.65
C LYS A 63 -16.48 -1.37 -1.35
N GLU A 64 -17.19 -0.26 -1.50
CA GLU A 64 -18.64 -0.17 -1.35
C GLU A 64 -19.41 -0.69 -2.59
N GLY A 65 -18.71 -1.03 -3.69
CA GLY A 65 -19.34 -1.49 -4.94
C GLY A 65 -20.03 -0.38 -5.73
N PHE A 66 -19.72 0.90 -5.45
CA PHE A 66 -20.41 2.05 -6.05
C PHE A 66 -20.31 2.07 -7.59
N TYR A 67 -19.19 1.61 -8.14
CA TYR A 67 -18.94 1.64 -9.58
C TYR A 67 -19.46 0.40 -10.32
N ASP A 68 -20.02 -0.57 -9.61
CA ASP A 68 -20.50 -1.81 -10.22
C ASP A 68 -21.70 -1.53 -11.13
N SER A 69 -21.67 -2.13 -12.33
CA SER A 69 -22.71 -1.96 -13.37
C SER A 69 -22.90 -0.55 -13.91
N LEU A 70 -21.98 0.39 -13.64
CA LEU A 70 -21.98 1.68 -14.32
C LEU A 70 -21.53 1.55 -15.78
N THR A 71 -21.97 2.49 -16.61
CA THR A 71 -21.62 2.54 -18.03
C THR A 71 -20.81 3.80 -18.34
N PHE A 72 -19.89 3.72 -19.30
CA PHE A 72 -19.22 4.91 -19.84
C PHE A 72 -20.19 5.67 -20.73
N TYR A 73 -20.94 6.62 -20.18
CA TYR A 73 -21.91 7.41 -20.95
C TYR A 73 -21.24 8.39 -21.92
N ARG A 74 -19.94 8.65 -21.78
CA ARG A 74 -19.19 9.54 -22.67
C ARG A 74 -17.89 8.89 -23.14
N VAL A 75 -17.76 8.75 -24.46
CA VAL A 75 -16.57 8.22 -25.15
C VAL A 75 -16.19 9.18 -26.26
N VAL A 76 -15.03 9.82 -26.13
CA VAL A 76 -14.46 10.70 -27.16
C VAL A 76 -13.19 10.08 -27.69
N LYS A 77 -13.20 9.74 -28.98
CA LYS A 77 -12.05 9.11 -29.66
C LYS A 77 -10.80 9.98 -29.53
N ASP A 78 -9.66 9.33 -29.28
CA ASP A 78 -8.34 9.96 -29.11
C ASP A 78 -8.28 11.00 -27.97
N HIS A 79 -9.18 10.87 -26.98
CA HIS A 79 -9.25 11.77 -25.85
C HIS A 79 -9.57 11.04 -24.54
N VAL A 80 -10.85 10.87 -24.17
CA VAL A 80 -11.23 10.40 -22.84
C VAL A 80 -12.50 9.55 -22.84
N ILE A 81 -12.54 8.60 -21.90
CA ILE A 81 -13.74 7.86 -21.49
C ILE A 81 -14.17 8.35 -20.10
N GLN A 82 -15.48 8.52 -19.90
CA GLN A 82 -16.04 9.05 -18.65
C GLN A 82 -17.33 8.30 -18.30
N ALA A 83 -17.49 8.03 -17.00
CA ALA A 83 -18.64 7.39 -16.37
C ALA A 83 -19.19 8.24 -15.22
#